data_AF-A0A8D8B646-F1
#
_entry.id   AF-A0A8D8B646-F1
#
_cell.length_a   1.000
_cell.length_b   1.000
_cell.length_c   1.000
_cell.angle_alpha   90.00
_cell.angle_beta   90.00
_cell.angle_gamma   90.00
#
_symmetry.space_group_name_H-M   'P 1'
#
loop_
_entity.id
_entity.type
_entity.pdbx_description
1 polymer ?
#
loop_
_entity_poly.entity_id
_entity_poly.type
_entity_poly.pdbx_seq_one_letter_code
_entity_poly.pdbx_strand_id
1 'polypeptide(L)'
;MNGRRLGVIAVVLLAGLVVPLEGAKILGVLPSAGWSHYAIGEGIMKALARAGHDVTVIGAHRWKDAPSNYRAIELKELVFDKGGSAPNLFQYRNAPYLNVLYQLYTEIGPALSEMILTHENVKEFLASNQSFDAVIVECFVSDVLYGFAQHFKAPLIVFSPFGASLWANELVGTPYPYSQIPHTFLSYTDRMSFWERVTNTLLWNVDHFYYKNVFLPRQEA
;
A
#
# COMPACT_ATOMS: atom_id res chain seq x y z
N MET A 1 -59.94 19.24 -1.55
CA MET A 1 -59.30 18.14 -2.31
C MET A 1 -57.84 18.40 -2.74
N ASN A 2 -57.22 19.56 -2.44
CA ASN A 2 -55.91 19.93 -3.02
C ASN A 2 -54.67 19.52 -2.18
N GLY A 3 -54.74 19.52 -0.85
CA GLY A 3 -53.58 19.23 0.00
C GLY A 3 -53.06 17.78 -0.08
N ARG A 4 -53.97 16.82 -0.30
CA ARG A 4 -53.63 15.38 -0.37
C ARG A 4 -52.87 15.02 -1.66
N ARG A 5 -53.17 15.71 -2.76
CA ARG A 5 -52.46 15.55 -4.05
C ARG A 5 -51.07 16.19 -4.02
N LEU A 6 -50.95 17.37 -3.40
CA LEU A 6 -49.66 18.04 -3.18
C LEU A 6 -48.72 17.22 -2.30
N GLY A 7 -49.24 16.60 -1.23
CA GLY A 7 -48.45 15.72 -0.35
C GLY A 7 -47.91 14.49 -1.07
N VAL A 8 -48.72 13.85 -1.93
CA VAL A 8 -48.28 12.68 -2.72
C VAL A 8 -47.21 13.08 -3.75
N ILE A 9 -47.36 14.21 -4.42
CA ILE A 9 -46.35 14.72 -5.37
C ILE A 9 -45.03 15.01 -4.65
N ALA A 10 -45.08 15.64 -3.47
CA ALA A 10 -43.89 15.91 -2.67
C ALA A 10 -43.15 14.63 -2.22
N VAL A 11 -43.89 13.60 -1.81
CA VAL A 11 -43.30 12.30 -1.41
C VAL A 11 -42.66 11.58 -2.60
N VAL A 12 -43.29 11.61 -3.78
CA VAL A 12 -42.73 11.01 -5.00
C VAL A 12 -41.45 11.75 -5.46
N LEU A 13 -41.44 13.09 -5.36
CA LEU A 13 -40.25 13.89 -5.66
C LEU A 13 -39.12 13.64 -4.66
N LEU A 14 -39.44 13.47 -3.37
CA LEU A 14 -38.47 13.12 -2.33
C LEU A 14 -37.94 11.68 -2.49
N ALA A 15 -38.78 10.73 -2.91
CA ALA A 15 -38.36 9.36 -3.21
C ALA A 15 -37.45 9.30 -4.47
N GLY A 16 -37.70 10.16 -5.47
CA GLY A 16 -36.83 10.32 -6.64
C GLY A 16 -35.49 11.02 -6.36
N LEU A 17 -35.35 11.68 -5.20
CA LEU A 17 -34.09 12.26 -4.72
C LEU A 17 -33.22 11.26 -3.95
N VAL A 18 -33.74 10.07 -3.64
CA VAL A 18 -32.95 8.98 -3.05
C VAL A 18 -32.14 8.33 -4.18
N VAL A 19 -31.01 8.96 -4.52
CA VAL A 19 -30.01 8.31 -5.36
C VAL A 19 -29.46 7.13 -4.55
N PRO A 20 -29.45 5.89 -5.07
CA PRO A 20 -28.71 4.81 -4.44
C PRO A 20 -27.26 5.28 -4.34
N LEU A 21 -26.78 5.51 -3.12
CA LEU A 21 -25.37 5.82 -2.91
C LEU A 21 -24.61 4.50 -3.06
N GLU A 22 -24.33 4.11 -4.30
CA GLU A 22 -23.50 2.95 -4.56
C GLU A 22 -22.10 3.27 -4.05
N GLY A 23 -21.61 2.42 -3.15
CA GLY A 23 -20.24 2.53 -2.67
C GLY A 23 -19.27 2.22 -3.80
N ALA A 24 -18.23 3.05 -3.92
CA ALA A 24 -17.13 2.81 -4.86
C ALA A 24 -16.53 1.40 -4.73
N LYS A 25 -16.09 0.82 -5.85
CA LYS A 25 -15.30 -0.40 -5.93
C LYS A 25 -13.83 -0.09 -5.72
N ILE A 26 -13.25 -0.59 -4.63
CA ILE A 26 -11.89 -0.24 -4.22
C ILE A 26 -11.04 -1.51 -4.16
N LEU A 27 -9.88 -1.48 -4.81
CA LEU A 27 -8.86 -2.51 -4.68
C LEU A 27 -7.78 -2.07 -3.69
N GLY A 28 -7.53 -2.86 -2.65
CA GLY A 28 -6.38 -2.71 -1.77
C GLY A 28 -5.29 -3.73 -2.10
N VAL A 29 -4.06 -3.28 -2.32
CA VAL A 29 -2.89 -4.15 -2.53
C VAL A 29 -1.91 -3.97 -1.38
N LEU A 30 -1.83 -4.99 -0.52
CA LEU A 30 -1.10 -4.97 0.75
C LEU A 30 0.05 -6.00 0.73
N PRO A 31 1.21 -5.66 0.14
CA PRO A 31 2.35 -6.55 -0.01
C PRO A 31 3.09 -6.87 1.30
N SER A 32 2.93 -6.06 2.34
CA SER A 32 3.71 -6.28 3.56
C SER A 32 3.42 -7.61 4.24
N ALA A 33 4.50 -8.36 4.41
CA ALA A 33 4.57 -9.59 5.19
C ALA A 33 4.50 -9.34 6.71
N GLY A 34 4.88 -8.15 7.18
CA GLY A 34 4.91 -7.78 8.58
C GLY A 34 3.56 -7.26 9.08
N TRP A 35 3.04 -7.84 10.17
CA TRP A 35 1.74 -7.45 10.73
C TRP A 35 1.64 -5.96 11.08
N SER A 36 2.74 -5.35 11.56
CA SER A 36 2.77 -3.91 11.91
C SER A 36 2.44 -3.00 10.73
N HIS A 37 2.86 -3.38 9.51
CA HIS A 37 2.55 -2.65 8.29
C HIS A 37 1.17 -3.06 7.76
N TYR A 38 0.91 -4.37 7.70
CA TYR A 38 -0.32 -4.92 7.17
C TYR A 38 -1.57 -4.39 7.90
N ALA A 39 -1.52 -4.30 9.24
CA ALA A 39 -2.64 -3.86 10.07
C ALA A 39 -3.12 -2.43 9.73
N ILE A 40 -2.21 -1.55 9.27
CA ILE A 40 -2.56 -0.19 8.87
C ILE A 40 -3.41 -0.23 7.59
N GLY A 41 -2.92 -0.92 6.56
CA GLY A 41 -3.65 -1.09 5.31
C GLY A 41 -4.98 -1.81 5.52
N GLU A 42 -4.97 -2.89 6.30
CA GLU A 42 -6.18 -3.64 6.65
C GLU A 42 -7.20 -2.76 7.37
N GLY A 43 -6.75 -1.89 8.27
CA GLY A 43 -7.61 -0.91 8.95
C GLY A 43 -8.31 0.04 7.98
N ILE A 44 -7.58 0.57 7.00
CA ILE A 44 -8.14 1.42 5.94
C ILE A 44 -9.19 0.65 5.14
N MET A 45 -8.86 -0.57 4.67
CA MET A 45 -9.77 -1.38 3.86
C MET A 45 -11.05 -1.76 4.62
N LYS A 46 -10.93 -2.13 5.90
CA LYS A 46 -12.07 -2.43 6.77
C LYS A 46 -12.95 -1.20 7.00
N ALA A 47 -12.36 -0.02 7.18
CA ALA A 47 -13.10 1.22 7.36
C ALA A 47 -13.91 1.57 6.09
N LEU A 48 -13.30 1.43 4.91
CA LEU A 48 -13.98 1.65 3.63
C LEU A 48 -15.16 0.68 3.42
N ALA A 49 -14.96 -0.61 3.71
CA ALA A 49 -16.05 -1.58 3.61
C ALA A 49 -17.19 -1.28 4.60
N ARG A 50 -16.87 -0.85 5.83
CA ARG A 50 -17.88 -0.41 6.81
C ARG A 50 -18.61 0.86 6.39
N ALA A 51 -17.99 1.71 5.57
CA ALA A 51 -18.61 2.89 4.98
C ALA A 51 -19.52 2.56 3.77
N GLY A 52 -19.57 1.29 3.34
CA GLY A 52 -20.46 0.82 2.27
C GLY A 52 -19.78 0.62 0.90
N HIS A 53 -18.46 0.82 0.80
CA HIS A 53 -17.69 0.55 -0.42
C HIS A 53 -17.55 -0.95 -0.70
N ASP A 54 -17.48 -1.36 -1.96
CA ASP A 54 -17.15 -2.74 -2.35
C ASP A 54 -15.62 -2.88 -2.40
N VAL A 55 -15.05 -3.58 -1.43
CA VAL A 55 -13.61 -3.63 -1.20
C VAL A 55 -13.06 -5.01 -1.53
N THR A 56 -12.12 -5.08 -2.48
CA THR A 56 -11.30 -6.26 -2.73
C THR A 56 -9.89 -6.03 -2.20
N VAL A 57 -9.32 -6.97 -1.44
CA VAL A 57 -7.98 -6.85 -0.87
C VAL A 57 -7.11 -8.01 -1.31
N ILE A 58 -5.96 -7.71 -1.92
CA ILE A 58 -4.86 -8.66 -2.14
C ILE A 58 -3.91 -8.54 -0.96
N GLY A 59 -3.68 -9.64 -0.23
CA GLY A 59 -2.72 -9.60 0.88
C GLY A 59 -2.72 -10.85 1.76
N ALA A 60 -1.92 -10.79 2.83
CA ALA A 60 -1.55 -11.96 3.62
C ALA A 60 -2.66 -12.55 4.50
N HIS A 61 -3.68 -11.77 4.83
CA HIS A 61 -4.69 -12.14 5.81
C HIS A 61 -6.11 -11.90 5.30
N ARG A 62 -7.03 -12.76 5.74
CA ARG A 62 -8.47 -12.57 5.55
C ARG A 62 -9.14 -12.04 6.81
N TRP A 63 -10.16 -11.20 6.62
CA TRP A 63 -11.08 -10.82 7.70
C TRP A 63 -12.12 -11.93 7.88
N LYS A 64 -12.05 -12.67 8.99
CA LYS A 64 -12.83 -13.90 9.25
C LYS A 64 -14.36 -13.71 9.14
N ASP A 65 -14.86 -12.57 9.59
CA ASP A 65 -16.30 -12.25 9.66
C ASP A 65 -16.59 -10.96 8.88
N ALA A 66 -16.04 -10.88 7.66
CA ALA A 66 -16.18 -9.72 6.81
C ALA A 66 -17.62 -9.58 6.27
N PRO A 67 -18.11 -8.34 6.06
CA PRO A 67 -19.38 -8.11 5.40
C PRO A 67 -19.30 -8.56 3.92
N SER A 68 -20.45 -8.72 3.27
CA SER A 68 -20.52 -9.25 1.89
C SER A 68 -19.84 -8.37 0.84
N ASN A 69 -19.61 -7.09 1.15
CA ASN A 69 -18.90 -6.11 0.32
C ASN A 69 -17.39 -6.06 0.62
N TYR A 70 -16.83 -7.11 1.23
CA TYR A 70 -15.39 -7.25 1.44
C TYR A 70 -14.91 -8.61 0.95
N ARG A 71 -14.06 -8.61 -0.08
CA ARG A 71 -13.45 -9.80 -0.67
C ARG A 71 -11.95 -9.81 -0.39
N ALA A 72 -11.43 -10.93 0.10
CA ALA A 72 -9.99 -11.13 0.25
C ALA A 72 -9.46 -12.12 -0.79
N ILE A 73 -8.40 -11.73 -1.51
CA ILE A 73 -7.50 -12.60 -2.26
C ILE A 73 -6.33 -12.88 -1.31
N GLU A 74 -6.50 -13.94 -0.51
CA GLU A 74 -5.56 -14.29 0.57
C GLU A 74 -4.31 -14.98 0.00
N LEU A 75 -3.14 -14.40 0.29
CA LEU A 75 -1.81 -14.90 -0.11
C LEU A 75 -1.02 -15.30 1.15
N LYS A 76 -1.21 -16.53 1.64
CA LYS A 76 -0.65 -16.97 2.93
C LYS A 76 0.87 -17.06 2.92
N GLU A 77 1.45 -17.16 1.74
CA GLU A 77 2.87 -17.20 1.43
C GLU A 77 3.58 -15.90 1.82
N LEU A 78 2.84 -14.79 1.97
CA LEU A 78 3.36 -13.52 2.48
C LEU A 78 3.71 -13.58 3.98
N VAL A 79 3.19 -14.52 4.76
CA VAL A 79 3.34 -14.47 6.23
C VAL A 79 4.69 -15.04 6.70
N PHE A 80 5.48 -14.24 7.42
CA PHE A 80 6.77 -14.63 8.00
C PHE A 80 6.72 -15.84 8.96
N ASP A 81 5.61 -16.00 9.70
CA ASP A 81 5.57 -16.84 10.91
C ASP A 81 4.92 -18.23 10.70
N LYS A 82 4.50 -18.55 9.48
CA LYS A 82 3.80 -19.82 9.15
C LYS A 82 4.54 -20.70 8.14
N GLY A 83 5.88 -20.66 8.16
CA GLY A 83 6.71 -21.43 7.23
C GLY A 83 6.72 -20.90 5.80
N GLY A 84 6.33 -19.62 5.61
CA GLY A 84 6.61 -18.90 4.37
C GLY A 84 8.11 -18.63 4.24
N SER A 85 8.62 -18.60 3.01
CA SER A 85 10.04 -18.36 2.70
C SER A 85 10.51 -16.93 2.98
N ALA A 86 9.70 -16.13 3.67
CA ALA A 86 9.99 -14.72 3.89
C ALA A 86 11.10 -14.55 4.95
N PRO A 87 12.12 -13.70 4.69
CA PRO A 87 13.30 -13.62 5.54
C PRO A 87 12.99 -13.11 6.95
N ASN A 88 13.59 -13.73 7.97
CA ASN A 88 13.42 -13.29 9.36
C ASN A 88 14.02 -11.89 9.55
N LEU A 89 13.16 -10.86 9.53
CA LEU A 89 13.57 -9.47 9.60
C LEU A 89 14.33 -9.13 10.89
N PHE A 90 14.15 -9.89 11.98
CA PHE A 90 14.87 -9.67 13.23
C PHE A 90 16.38 -9.94 13.11
N GLN A 91 16.81 -10.72 12.11
CA GLN A 91 18.23 -10.94 11.84
C GLN A 91 18.95 -9.67 11.37
N TYR A 92 18.20 -8.70 10.82
CA TYR A 92 18.75 -7.43 10.34
C TYR A 92 18.82 -6.35 11.40
N ARG A 93 18.33 -6.60 12.62
CA ARG A 93 18.31 -5.61 13.70
C ARG A 93 19.70 -5.02 14.01
N ASN A 94 20.74 -5.83 13.84
CA ASN A 94 22.14 -5.43 14.08
C ASN A 94 22.99 -5.43 12.80
N ALA A 95 22.37 -5.58 11.63
CA ALA A 95 23.10 -5.58 10.37
C ALA A 95 23.57 -4.16 10.01
N PRO A 96 24.70 -4.01 9.30
CA PRO A 96 25.09 -2.72 8.72
C PRO A 96 23.97 -2.16 7.84
N TYR A 97 23.68 -0.87 7.96
CA TYR A 97 22.55 -0.23 7.27
C TYR A 97 22.55 -0.40 5.75
N LEU A 98 23.74 -0.38 5.14
CA LEU A 98 23.89 -0.65 3.70
C LEU A 98 23.47 -2.07 3.31
N ASN A 99 23.69 -3.06 4.20
CA ASN A 99 23.24 -4.43 3.96
C ASN A 99 21.71 -4.52 4.05
N VAL A 100 21.10 -3.80 5.00
CA VAL A 100 19.63 -3.72 5.11
C VAL A 100 19.03 -3.11 3.86
N LEU A 101 19.56 -1.98 3.39
CA LEU A 101 19.13 -1.34 2.14
C LEU A 101 19.29 -2.27 0.93
N TYR A 102 20.46 -2.90 0.80
CA TYR A 102 20.75 -3.81 -0.30
C TYR A 102 19.74 -4.97 -0.36
N GLN A 103 19.48 -5.61 0.78
CA GLN A 103 18.55 -6.73 0.84
C GLN A 103 17.11 -6.30 0.62
N LEU A 104 16.72 -5.13 1.14
CA LEU A 104 15.38 -4.62 0.93
C LEU A 104 15.09 -4.39 -0.56
N TYR A 105 16.03 -3.78 -1.30
CA TYR A 105 15.85 -3.49 -2.73
C TYR A 105 16.16 -4.65 -3.67
N THR A 106 17.04 -5.57 -3.28
CA THR A 106 17.48 -6.66 -4.18
C THR A 106 16.71 -7.96 -3.94
N GLU A 107 16.25 -8.19 -2.71
CA GLU A 107 15.67 -9.48 -2.32
C GLU A 107 14.23 -9.29 -1.86
N ILE A 108 14.01 -8.54 -0.78
CA ILE A 108 12.70 -8.52 -0.08
C ILE A 108 11.61 -7.90 -0.94
N GLY A 109 11.79 -6.64 -1.38
CA GLY A 109 10.79 -5.93 -2.19
C GLY A 109 10.47 -6.64 -3.51
N PRO A 110 11.49 -7.00 -4.32
CA PRO A 110 11.28 -7.78 -5.53
C PRO A 110 10.62 -9.14 -5.28
N ALA A 111 11.03 -9.91 -4.26
CA ALA A 111 10.45 -11.23 -4.00
C ALA A 111 8.97 -11.14 -3.57
N LEU A 112 8.61 -10.15 -2.74
CA LEU A 112 7.22 -9.92 -2.35
C LEU A 112 6.36 -9.54 -3.56
N SER A 113 6.87 -8.63 -4.39
CA SER A 113 6.15 -8.18 -5.59
C SER A 113 6.00 -9.28 -6.63
N GLU A 114 7.08 -10.03 -6.90
CA GLU A 114 7.07 -11.18 -7.81
C GLU A 114 6.10 -12.25 -7.34
N MET A 115 6.10 -12.58 -6.04
CA MET A 115 5.18 -13.57 -5.49
C MET A 115 3.72 -13.14 -5.72
N ILE A 116 3.38 -11.87 -5.47
CA ILE A 116 2.02 -11.36 -5.72
C ILE A 116 1.65 -11.45 -7.20
N LEU A 117 2.52 -10.97 -8.09
CA LEU A 117 2.26 -10.92 -9.53
C LEU A 117 2.20 -12.32 -10.17
N THR A 118 2.95 -13.29 -9.61
CA THR A 118 2.99 -14.66 -10.13
C THR A 118 1.98 -15.60 -9.46
N HIS A 119 1.32 -15.18 -8.37
CA HIS A 119 0.35 -16.01 -7.68
C HIS A 119 -0.88 -16.30 -8.57
N GLU A 120 -1.29 -17.56 -8.69
CA GLU A 120 -2.37 -17.98 -9.60
C GLU A 120 -3.69 -17.24 -9.34
N ASN A 121 -4.13 -17.12 -8.09
CA ASN A 121 -5.32 -16.34 -7.75
C ASN A 121 -5.25 -14.86 -8.20
N VAL A 122 -4.05 -14.27 -8.24
CA VAL A 122 -3.85 -12.88 -8.68
C VAL A 122 -3.85 -12.82 -10.20
N LYS A 123 -3.21 -13.77 -10.90
CA LYS A 123 -3.29 -13.88 -12.37
C LYS A 123 -4.74 -14.05 -12.85
N GLU A 124 -5.50 -14.95 -12.23
CA GLU A 124 -6.92 -15.15 -12.53
C GLU A 124 -7.74 -13.88 -12.26
N PHE A 125 -7.45 -13.18 -11.17
CA PHE A 125 -8.09 -11.92 -10.82
C PHE A 125 -7.76 -10.81 -11.85
N LEU A 126 -6.50 -10.69 -12.27
CA LEU A 126 -6.07 -9.74 -13.29
C LEU A 126 -6.70 -10.05 -14.67
N ALA A 127 -6.90 -11.33 -14.99
CA ALA A 127 -7.58 -11.75 -16.21
C ALA A 127 -9.12 -11.57 -16.17
N SER A 128 -9.69 -11.20 -15.02
CA SER A 128 -11.12 -10.97 -14.89
C SER A 128 -11.55 -9.64 -15.51
N ASN A 129 -12.81 -9.55 -15.96
CA ASN A 129 -13.40 -8.31 -16.48
C ASN A 129 -13.88 -7.37 -15.35
N GLN A 130 -13.20 -7.36 -14.21
CA GLN A 130 -13.54 -6.46 -13.10
C GLN A 130 -13.01 -5.04 -13.36
N SER A 131 -13.67 -4.06 -12.75
CA SER A 131 -13.27 -2.67 -12.76
C SER A 131 -13.31 -2.10 -11.35
N PHE A 132 -12.48 -1.10 -11.10
CA PHE A 132 -12.37 -0.42 -9.82
C PHE A 132 -12.44 1.09 -10.02
N ASP A 133 -12.98 1.79 -9.03
CA ASP A 133 -13.04 3.25 -8.98
C ASP A 133 -11.79 3.85 -8.33
N ALA A 134 -11.05 3.04 -7.56
CA ALA A 134 -9.75 3.41 -6.99
C ALA A 134 -8.90 2.17 -6.67
N VAL A 135 -7.58 2.32 -6.76
CA VAL A 135 -6.60 1.32 -6.31
C VAL A 135 -5.75 1.94 -5.21
N ILE A 136 -5.74 1.32 -4.04
CA ILE A 136 -4.96 1.71 -2.87
C ILE A 136 -3.81 0.74 -2.70
N VAL A 137 -2.57 1.22 -2.79
CA VAL A 137 -1.37 0.40 -2.66
C VAL A 137 -0.51 0.88 -1.49
N GLU A 138 0.01 -0.07 -0.73
CA GLU A 138 1.01 0.21 0.31
C GLU A 138 2.36 0.59 -0.31
N CYS A 139 2.98 1.66 0.19
CA CYS A 139 4.32 2.08 -0.17
C CYS A 139 5.38 1.32 0.65
N PHE A 140 5.90 0.21 0.12
CA PHE A 140 6.96 -0.55 0.78
C PHE A 140 7.83 -1.33 -0.22
N VAL A 141 8.62 -0.61 -1.03
CA VAL A 141 9.54 -1.20 -2.02
C VAL A 141 8.81 -2.16 -2.97
N SER A 142 7.69 -1.66 -3.47
CA SER A 142 6.63 -2.41 -4.14
C SER A 142 6.08 -1.64 -5.35
N ASP A 143 6.88 -0.75 -5.93
CA ASP A 143 6.46 0.21 -6.95
C ASP A 143 5.88 -0.45 -8.21
N VAL A 144 6.33 -1.66 -8.59
CA VAL A 144 5.72 -2.43 -9.68
C VAL A 144 4.23 -2.72 -9.43
N LEU A 145 3.80 -2.83 -8.17
CA LEU A 145 2.40 -3.07 -7.80
C LEU A 145 1.53 -1.82 -8.01
N TYR A 146 2.11 -0.65 -8.23
CA TYR A 146 1.34 0.52 -8.69
C TYR A 146 0.75 0.27 -10.09
N GLY A 147 1.31 -0.67 -10.87
CA GLY A 147 0.79 -1.13 -12.15
C GLY A 147 -0.65 -1.67 -12.10
N PHE A 148 -1.14 -2.12 -10.93
CA PHE A 148 -2.55 -2.51 -10.77
C PHE A 148 -3.51 -1.36 -11.10
N ALA A 149 -3.16 -0.12 -10.74
CA ALA A 149 -3.96 1.06 -11.07
C ALA A 149 -4.05 1.28 -12.59
N GLN A 150 -2.93 1.09 -13.29
CA GLN A 150 -2.88 1.18 -14.75
C GLN A 150 -3.68 0.06 -15.42
N HIS A 151 -3.57 -1.18 -14.92
CA HIS A 151 -4.31 -2.35 -15.43
C HIS A 151 -5.82 -2.13 -15.37
N PHE A 152 -6.31 -1.69 -14.21
CA PHE A 152 -7.74 -1.42 -14.00
C PHE A 152 -8.21 -0.03 -14.45
N LYS A 153 -7.30 0.81 -14.97
CA LYS A 153 -7.56 2.18 -15.43
C LYS A 153 -8.24 3.04 -14.36
N ALA A 154 -7.78 2.90 -13.13
CA ALA A 154 -8.34 3.55 -11.96
C ALA A 154 -7.31 4.49 -11.30
N PRO A 155 -7.76 5.56 -10.61
CA PRO A 155 -6.89 6.40 -9.80
C PRO A 155 -6.07 5.59 -8.79
N LEU A 156 -4.76 5.86 -8.74
CA LEU A 156 -3.84 5.31 -7.76
C LEU A 156 -3.85 6.17 -6.49
N ILE A 157 -4.00 5.53 -5.34
CA ILE A 157 -3.81 6.10 -4.01
C ILE A 157 -2.71 5.30 -3.33
N VAL A 158 -1.67 5.98 -2.86
CA VAL A 158 -0.57 5.33 -2.14
C VAL A 158 -0.60 5.76 -0.68
N PHE A 159 -0.44 4.81 0.24
CA PHE A 159 -0.27 5.11 1.66
C PHE A 159 1.06 4.54 2.16
N SER A 160 1.71 5.25 3.10
CA SER A 160 2.92 4.76 3.76
C SER A 160 2.60 4.33 5.19
N PRO A 161 2.95 3.10 5.60
CA PRO A 161 2.75 2.62 6.97
C PRO A 161 3.80 3.10 7.97
N PHE A 162 4.81 3.85 7.53
CA PHE A 162 5.88 4.39 8.38
C PHE A 162 6.11 5.87 8.07
N GLY A 163 7.03 6.49 8.81
CA GLY A 163 7.35 7.90 8.66
C GLY A 163 7.97 8.24 7.31
N ALA A 164 8.41 9.50 7.19
CA ALA A 164 9.02 10.03 5.98
C ALA A 164 10.13 9.10 5.45
N SER A 165 10.03 8.78 4.16
CA SER A 165 10.94 7.86 3.46
C SER A 165 11.21 8.35 2.05
N LEU A 166 12.29 7.85 1.44
CA LEU A 166 12.58 8.17 0.04
C LEU A 166 11.40 7.84 -0.87
N TRP A 167 10.79 6.68 -0.66
CA TRP A 167 9.73 6.14 -1.53
C TRP A 167 8.46 6.99 -1.47
N ALA A 168 8.03 7.38 -0.26
CA ALA A 168 6.84 8.20 -0.11
C ALA A 168 7.08 9.66 -0.50
N ASN A 169 8.23 10.24 -0.11
CA ASN A 169 8.50 11.66 -0.34
C ASN A 169 8.67 12.00 -1.82
N GLU A 170 9.32 11.13 -2.60
CA GLU A 170 9.51 11.30 -4.04
C GLU A 170 8.19 11.29 -4.81
N LEU A 171 7.20 10.49 -4.38
CA LEU A 171 5.87 10.42 -5.04
C LEU A 171 5.09 11.74 -4.95
N VAL A 172 5.27 12.50 -3.88
CA VAL A 172 4.52 13.75 -3.62
C VAL A 172 5.40 15.00 -3.65
N GLY A 173 6.68 14.87 -3.97
CA GLY A 173 7.64 15.97 -4.01
C GLY A 173 7.88 16.64 -2.65
N THR A 174 7.75 15.90 -1.54
CA THR A 174 7.97 16.47 -0.20
C THR A 174 9.45 16.81 0.00
N PRO A 175 9.81 18.07 0.29
CA PRO A 175 11.19 18.44 0.57
C PRO A 175 11.69 17.72 1.81
N TYR A 176 12.83 17.04 1.69
CA TYR A 176 13.42 16.27 2.78
C TYR A 176 14.93 16.54 2.85
N PRO A 177 15.36 17.60 3.57
CA PRO A 177 16.78 17.93 3.68
C PRO A 177 17.54 16.85 4.47
N TYR A 178 18.44 16.14 3.80
CA TYR A 178 19.21 15.03 4.38
C TYR A 178 20.10 15.41 5.56
N SER A 179 20.38 16.69 5.77
CA SER A 179 21.13 17.12 6.95
C SER A 179 20.25 17.29 8.19
N GLN A 180 18.92 17.34 8.07
CA GLN A 180 18.01 17.65 9.17
C GLN A 180 17.13 16.47 9.58
N ILE A 181 16.80 15.59 8.63
CA ILE A 181 15.84 14.53 8.89
C ILE A 181 16.56 13.16 8.87
N PRO A 182 16.50 12.41 9.98
CA PRO A 182 17.26 11.17 10.12
C PRO A 182 16.72 10.10 9.18
N HIS A 183 17.63 9.39 8.51
CA HIS A 183 17.32 8.25 7.68
C HIS A 183 16.58 7.20 8.48
N THR A 184 15.53 6.61 7.91
CA THR A 184 14.64 5.65 8.60
C THR A 184 15.36 4.43 9.18
N PHE A 185 16.56 4.13 8.68
CA PHE A 185 17.36 3.01 9.16
C PHE A 185 18.41 3.42 10.20
N LEU A 186 18.70 4.72 10.36
CA LEU A 186 19.61 5.18 11.40
C LEU A 186 18.84 5.39 12.71
N SER A 187 19.46 5.00 13.83
CA SER A 187 18.93 5.29 15.16
C SER A 187 19.19 6.74 15.59
N TYR A 188 19.13 7.69 14.66
CA TYR A 188 19.33 9.10 14.89
C TYR A 188 18.00 9.80 15.20
N THR A 189 18.08 10.96 15.86
CA THR A 189 16.92 11.81 16.13
C THR A 189 16.95 13.05 15.24
N ASP A 190 15.97 13.94 15.39
CA ASP A 190 15.99 15.29 14.81
C ASP A 190 17.17 16.14 15.32
N ARG A 191 17.82 15.71 16.42
CA ARG A 191 19.03 16.32 16.98
C ARG A 191 20.27 15.51 16.60
N MET A 192 20.83 15.80 15.43
CA MET A 192 22.10 15.25 14.95
C MET A 192 23.26 16.23 15.16
N SER A 193 24.40 15.71 15.64
CA SER A 193 25.71 16.36 15.60
C SER A 193 26.21 16.56 14.17
N PHE A 194 27.25 17.36 13.97
CA PHE A 194 27.81 17.60 12.64
C PHE A 194 28.16 16.29 11.91
N TRP A 195 28.84 15.36 12.58
CA TRP A 195 29.26 14.09 11.97
C TRP A 195 28.08 13.16 11.69
N GLU A 196 27.08 13.11 12.57
CA GLU A 196 25.84 12.36 12.30
C GLU A 196 25.12 12.91 11.08
N ARG A 197 25.08 14.25 10.90
CA ARG A 197 24.50 14.87 9.68
C ARG A 197 25.28 14.50 8.42
N VAL A 198 26.61 14.43 8.49
CA VAL A 198 27.45 13.98 7.37
C VAL A 198 27.14 12.53 7.02
N THR A 199 27.14 11.62 7.99
CA THR A 199 26.81 10.20 7.79
C THR A 199 25.40 10.01 7.27
N ASN A 200 24.42 10.72 7.84
CA ASN A 200 23.03 10.70 7.43
C ASN A 200 22.89 11.16 5.97
N THR A 201 23.55 12.27 5.61
CA THR A 201 23.52 12.80 4.25
C THR A 201 24.15 11.84 3.24
N LEU A 202 25.28 11.22 3.57
CA LEU A 202 25.91 10.21 2.72
C LEU A 202 25.00 9.00 2.52
N LEU A 203 24.38 8.49 3.60
CA LEU A 203 23.48 7.35 3.50
C LEU A 203 22.25 7.67 2.63
N TRP A 204 21.63 8.83 2.81
CA TRP A 204 20.52 9.29 1.98
C TRP A 204 20.89 9.39 0.50
N ASN A 205 22.08 9.89 0.16
CA ASN A 205 22.52 9.96 -1.23
C ASN A 205 22.77 8.57 -1.82
N VAL A 206 23.33 7.64 -1.04
CA VAL A 206 23.51 6.24 -1.47
C VAL A 206 22.17 5.57 -1.68
N ASP A 207 21.22 5.75 -0.75
CA ASP A 207 19.86 5.22 -0.84
C ASP A 207 19.14 5.78 -2.09
N HIS A 208 19.17 7.11 -2.28
CA HIS A 208 18.62 7.77 -3.47
C HIS A 208 19.23 7.20 -4.75
N PHE A 209 20.56 7.16 -4.84
CA PHE A 209 21.24 6.66 -6.02
C PHE A 209 20.83 5.22 -6.33
N TYR A 210 20.83 4.34 -5.32
CA TYR A 210 20.45 2.94 -5.49
C TYR A 210 18.99 2.79 -5.91
N TYR A 211 18.08 3.51 -5.25
CA TYR A 211 16.66 3.49 -5.56
C TYR A 211 16.38 3.90 -7.01
N LYS A 212 16.90 5.05 -7.46
CA LYS A 212 16.64 5.59 -8.80
C LYS A 212 17.37 4.85 -9.92
N ASN A 213 18.61 4.41 -9.68
CA ASN A 213 19.47 3.88 -10.75
C ASN A 213 19.56 2.35 -10.78
N VAL A 214 19.11 1.67 -9.72
CA VAL A 214 19.19 0.19 -9.62
C VAL A 214 17.81 -0.41 -9.37
N PHE A 215 17.10 0.04 -8.33
CA PHE A 215 15.82 -0.56 -7.95
C PHE A 215 14.72 -0.27 -8.98
N LEU A 216 14.39 1.00 -9.24
CA LEU A 216 13.31 1.36 -10.15
C LEU A 216 13.50 0.81 -11.58
N PRO A 217 14.70 0.91 -12.21
CA PRO A 217 14.89 0.34 -13.55
C PRO A 217 14.66 -1.18 -13.63
N ARG A 218 14.86 -1.92 -12.53
CA ARG A 218 14.56 -3.36 -12.47
C ARG A 218 13.07 -3.65 -12.36
N GLN A 219 12.25 -2.69 -11.94
CA GLN A 219 10.79 -2.84 -11.86
C GLN A 219 10.12 -2.62 -13.22
N GLU A 220 10.83 -2.03 -14.20
CA GLU A 220 10.33 -1.74 -15.56
C GLU A 220 10.68 -2.83 -16.58
N ALA A 221 11.54 -3.79 -16.23
CA ALA A 221 12.07 -4.83 -17.11
C ALA A 221 11.20 -6.09 -17.12
#